data_AF-A0A2M8FTQ3-F1
#
_entry.id   AF-A0A2M8FTQ3-F1
#
_cell.length_a   1.000
_cell.length_b   1.000
_cell.length_c   1.000
_cell.angle_alpha   90.00
_cell.angle_beta   90.00
_cell.angle_gamma   90.00
#
_symmetry.space_group_name_H-M   'P 1'
#
loop_
_entity.id
_entity.type
_entity.pdbx_description
1 polymer ?
#
loop_
_entity_poly.entity_id
_entity_poly.type
_entity_poly.pdbx_seq_one_letter_code
_entity_poly.pdbx_strand_id
1 'polypeptide(L)'
;MKKLTYIILFFALFIFNNTLFSQCAMCKAVVESDLESGGKTALGINNGILYLMIIPYLLIAIVGFFIYKNYKKNSSSIENHEQ
;
A
#
# COMPACT_ATOMS: atom_id res chain seq x y z
N MET A 1 -7.14 -15.04 -27.15
CA MET A 1 -8.27 -14.52 -26.33
C MET A 1 -7.98 -14.52 -24.83
N LYS A 2 -7.39 -15.58 -24.24
CA LYS A 2 -7.08 -15.64 -22.80
C LYS A 2 -6.23 -14.47 -22.25
N LYS A 3 -5.22 -14.00 -23.00
CA LYS A 3 -4.40 -12.83 -22.63
C LYS A 3 -5.21 -11.53 -22.56
N LEU A 4 -6.16 -11.36 -23.48
CA LEU A 4 -7.07 -10.22 -23.49
C LEU A 4 -8.05 -10.28 -22.30
N THR A 5 -8.52 -11.47 -21.94
CA THR A 5 -9.33 -11.68 -20.74
C THR A 5 -8.60 -11.26 -19.46
N TYR A 6 -7.31 -11.59 -19.32
CA TYR A 6 -6.52 -11.14 -18.15
C TYR A 6 -6.30 -9.63 -18.12
N ILE A 7 -6.10 -9.00 -19.28
CA ILE A 7 -5.95 -7.54 -19.38
C ILE A 7 -7.27 -6.82 -19.01
N ILE A 8 -8.39 -7.34 -19.50
CA ILE A 8 -9.73 -6.81 -19.18
C ILE A 8 -10.04 -7.00 -17.69
N LEU A 9 -9.71 -8.16 -17.11
CA LEU A 9 -9.90 -8.43 -15.69
C LEU A 9 -9.04 -7.50 -14.81
N PHE A 10 -7.78 -7.26 -15.21
CA PHE A 10 -6.90 -6.32 -14.54
C PHE A 10 -7.47 -4.89 -14.58
N PHE A 11 -7.93 -4.42 -15.74
CA PHE A 11 -8.53 -3.09 -15.85
C PHE A 11 -9.85 -2.96 -15.11
N ALA A 12 -10.68 -4.02 -15.10
CA ALA A 12 -11.94 -4.06 -14.35
C ALA A 12 -11.72 -3.90 -12.84
N LEU A 13 -10.63 -4.46 -12.29
CA LEU A 13 -10.26 -4.30 -10.87
C LEU A 13 -9.90 -2.85 -10.52
N PHE A 14 -9.33 -2.08 -11.45
CA PHE A 14 -8.97 -0.68 -11.22
C PHE A 14 -10.16 0.29 -11.30
N ILE A 15 -11.26 -0.10 -11.97
CA ILE A 15 -12.46 0.73 -12.10
C ILE A 15 -13.26 0.77 -10.78
N PHE A 16 -13.02 -0.17 -9.85
CA PHE A 16 -13.58 -0.14 -8.49
C PHE A 16 -12.83 0.79 -7.51
N ASN A 17 -12.17 1.83 -8.01
CA ASN A 17 -11.76 2.95 -7.17
C ASN A 17 -13.00 3.79 -6.83
N ASN A 18 -13.80 3.29 -5.89
CA ASN A 18 -14.76 4.11 -5.18
C ASN A 18 -13.98 5.30 -4.63
N THR A 19 -14.50 6.48 -4.95
CA THR A 19 -13.99 7.79 -4.57
C THR A 19 -13.35 7.76 -3.19
N LEU A 20 -12.21 8.45 -3.05
CA LEU A 20 -11.48 8.73 -1.80
C LEU A 20 -12.33 9.46 -0.72
N PHE A 21 -13.65 9.47 -0.87
CA PHE A 21 -14.62 9.92 0.09
C PHE A 21 -15.02 8.72 0.97
N SER A 22 -14.20 8.47 2.00
CA SER A 22 -14.45 7.51 3.08
C SER A 22 -15.11 6.20 2.60
N GLN A 23 -14.32 5.28 2.04
CA GLN A 23 -14.70 3.87 2.16
C GLN A 23 -14.94 3.60 3.64
N CYS A 24 -16.07 2.97 3.94
CA CYS A 24 -16.57 2.58 5.26
C CYS A 24 -17.63 3.53 5.85
N ALA A 25 -18.89 3.14 5.67
CA ALA A 25 -19.92 3.38 6.69
C ALA A 25 -19.45 2.94 8.10
N MET A 26 -18.50 1.99 8.18
CA MET A 26 -17.89 1.53 9.42
C MET A 26 -16.98 2.57 10.09
N CYS A 27 -16.04 3.19 9.37
CA CYS A 27 -15.17 4.23 9.94
C CYS A 27 -15.96 5.47 10.33
N LYS A 28 -16.99 5.83 9.54
CA LYS A 28 -17.89 6.94 9.87
C LYS A 28 -18.72 6.66 11.13
N ALA A 29 -19.31 5.46 11.27
CA ALA A 29 -20.09 5.10 12.45
C ALA A 29 -19.25 5.05 13.74
N VAL A 30 -18.00 4.60 13.65
CA VAL A 30 -17.06 4.60 14.80
C VAL A 30 -16.67 6.02 15.19
N VAL A 31 -16.47 6.92 14.21
CA VAL A 31 -16.17 8.33 14.45
C VAL A 31 -17.37 9.05 15.07
N GLU A 32 -18.59 8.83 14.55
CA GLU A 32 -19.81 9.45 15.08
C GLU A 32 -20.11 8.98 16.51
N SER A 33 -19.97 7.68 16.80
CA SER A 33 -20.15 7.15 18.17
C SER A 33 -19.08 7.61 19.16
N ASP A 34 -17.83 7.79 18.72
CA ASP A 34 -16.78 8.40 19.56
C ASP A 34 -17.12 9.87 19.88
N LEU A 35 -17.62 10.66 18.92
CA LEU A 35 -18.02 12.05 19.17
C LEU A 35 -19.27 12.16 20.06
N GLU A 36 -20.30 11.33 19.84
CA GLU A 36 -21.53 11.33 20.64
C GLU A 36 -21.29 10.93 22.11
N SER A 37 -20.30 10.08 22.36
CA SER A 37 -19.88 9.69 23.72
C SER A 37 -18.89 10.67 24.37
N GLY A 38 -18.57 11.79 23.71
CA GLY A 38 -17.62 12.80 24.19
C GLY A 38 -16.14 12.45 24.01
N GLY A 39 -15.86 11.41 23.22
CA GLY A 39 -14.53 10.99 22.79
C GLY A 39 -13.86 11.99 21.84
N LYS A 40 -12.54 11.89 21.73
CA LYS A 40 -11.69 12.79 20.92
C LYS A 40 -10.91 12.05 19.83
N THR A 41 -11.07 10.74 19.75
CA THR A 41 -10.38 9.84 18.80
C THR A 41 -10.73 10.20 17.36
N ALA A 42 -11.99 10.58 17.14
CA ALA A 42 -12.55 11.09 15.89
C ALA A 42 -11.76 12.24 15.26
N LEU A 43 -11.19 13.15 16.07
CA LEU A 43 -10.49 14.34 15.58
C LEU A 43 -9.15 14.01 14.90
N GLY A 44 -8.57 12.85 15.18
CA GLY A 44 -7.22 12.46 14.74
C GLY A 44 -7.17 11.40 13.65
N ILE A 45 -8.32 10.88 13.17
CA ILE A 45 -8.34 9.66 12.35
C ILE A 45 -7.63 9.82 10.99
N ASN A 46 -7.70 11.00 10.37
CA ASN A 46 -7.01 11.29 9.11
C ASN A 46 -5.48 11.21 9.25
N ASN A 47 -4.95 11.68 10.38
CA ASN A 47 -3.53 11.56 10.70
C ASN A 47 -3.15 10.09 10.96
N GLY A 48 -4.02 9.33 11.63
CA GLY A 48 -3.84 7.89 11.86
C GLY A 48 -3.76 7.09 10.56
N ILE A 49 -4.65 7.36 9.61
CA ILE A 49 -4.66 6.69 8.29
C ILE A 49 -3.35 6.96 7.54
N LEU A 50 -2.89 8.22 7.50
CA LEU A 50 -1.62 8.58 6.89
C LEU A 50 -0.44 7.85 7.55
N TYR A 51 -0.45 7.72 8.87
CA TYR A 51 0.60 7.02 9.62
C TYR A 51 0.65 5.52 9.28
N LEU A 52 -0.52 4.88 9.17
CA LEU A 52 -0.62 3.46 8.83
C LEU A 52 -0.26 3.18 7.36
N MET A 53 -0.57 4.09 6.44
CA MET A 53 -0.21 3.94 5.03
C MET A 53 1.29 4.08 4.77
N ILE A 54 2.05 4.80 5.61
CA ILE A 54 3.51 4.91 5.47
C ILE A 54 4.23 3.55 5.61
N ILE A 55 3.70 2.67 6.46
CA ILE A 55 4.31 1.38 6.78
C ILE A 55 4.48 0.48 5.54
N PRO A 56 3.43 0.18 4.73
CA PRO A 56 3.61 -0.66 3.55
C PRO A 56 4.60 -0.08 2.53
N TYR A 57 4.68 1.24 2.37
CA TYR A 57 5.66 1.85 1.47
C TYR A 57 7.09 1.68 1.97
N LEU A 58 7.33 1.86 3.28
CA LEU A 58 8.64 1.62 3.88
C LEU A 58 9.07 0.17 3.76
N LEU A 59 8.16 -0.78 4.00
CA LEU A 59 8.46 -2.20 3.86
C LEU A 59 8.88 -2.55 2.43
N ILE A 60 8.17 -2.05 1.42
CA ILE A 60 8.51 -2.26 0.01
C ILE A 60 9.88 -1.65 -0.31
N ALA A 61 10.16 -0.42 0.16
CA ALA A 61 11.44 0.23 -0.07
C ALA A 61 12.61 -0.54 0.55
N ILE A 62 12.45 -1.05 1.77
CA ILE A 62 13.47 -1.84 2.47
C ILE A 62 13.73 -3.15 1.72
N VAL A 63 12.67 -3.90 1.39
CA VAL A 63 12.80 -5.17 0.65
C VAL A 63 13.45 -4.93 -0.71
N GLY A 64 13.00 -3.91 -1.45
CA GLY A 64 13.58 -3.54 -2.74
C GLY A 64 15.06 -3.18 -2.64
N PHE A 65 15.46 -2.44 -1.61
CA PHE A 65 16.86 -2.09 -1.35
C PHE A 65 17.72 -3.34 -1.11
N PHE A 66 17.25 -4.29 -0.29
CA PHE A 66 17.98 -5.54 -0.05
C PHE A 66 18.10 -6.39 -1.31
N ILE A 67 17.05 -6.47 -2.13
CA ILE A 67 17.09 -7.18 -3.42
C ILE A 67 18.14 -6.51 -4.31
N TYR A 68 18.06 -5.19 -4.51
CA TYR A 68 19.01 -4.45 -5.35
C TYR A 68 20.47 -4.64 -4.89
N LYS A 69 20.73 -4.58 -3.58
CA LYS A 69 22.06 -4.79 -3.00
C LYS A 69 22.59 -6.20 -3.26
N ASN A 70 21.75 -7.23 -3.12
CA ASN A 70 22.15 -8.62 -3.39
C ASN A 70 22.42 -8.86 -4.88
N TYR A 71 21.59 -8.30 -5.77
CA TYR A 71 21.84 -8.37 -7.22
C TYR A 71 23.16 -7.70 -7.60
N LYS A 72 23.44 -6.49 -7.10
CA LYS A 72 24.69 -5.79 -7.40
C LYS A 72 25.92 -6.53 -6.88
N LYS A 73 25.85 -7.13 -5.68
CA LYS A 73 26.94 -7.94 -5.12
C LYS A 73 27.23 -9.18 -5.98
N ASN A 74 26.19 -9.83 -6.49
CA ASN A 74 26.34 -11.01 -7.35
C ASN A 74 26.86 -10.67 -8.76
N SER A 75 26.48 -9.51 -9.32
CA SER A 75 27.06 -9.03 -10.58
C SER A 75 28.56 -8.74 -10.47
N SER A 76 29.01 -8.16 -9.36
CA SER A 76 30.45 -7.94 -9.11
C SER A 76 31.22 -9.25 -8.89
N SER A 77 30.61 -10.31 -8.35
CA SER A 77 31.28 -11.62 -8.22
C SER A 77 31.34 -12.42 -9.53
N ILE A 78 30.45 -12.16 -10.48
CA ILE A 78 30.49 -12.80 -11.81
C ILE A 78 31.62 -12.18 -12.65
N GLU A 79 31.82 -10.86 -12.57
CA GLU A 79 32.92 -10.16 -13.26
C GLU A 79 34.33 -10.59 -12.78
N ASN A 80 34.46 -11.04 -11.53
CA ASN A 80 35.73 -11.56 -10.97
C ASN A 80 35.96 -13.06 -11.26
N HIS A 81 35.01 -13.77 -11.89
CA HIS A 81 35.13 -15.20 -12.20
C HIS A 81 35.40 -15.47 -13.70
N GLU A 82 35.42 -14.42 -14.53
CA GLU A 82 35.85 -14.43 -15.94
C GLU A 82 37.26 -13.84 -16.16
N GLN A 83 38.00 -13.53 -15.09
CA GLN A 83 39.44 -13.21 -15.16
C GLN A 83 40.31 -14.39 -14.74
#